data_AF-A0A6V6Z9K0-F1
#
_entry.id   AF-A0A6V6Z9K0-F1
#
_cell.length_a   1.000
_cell.length_b   1.000
_cell.length_c   1.000
_cell.angle_alpha   90.00
_cell.angle_beta   90.00
_cell.angle_gamma   90.00
#
_symmetry.space_group_name_H-M   'P 1'
#
loop_
_entity.id
_entity.type
_entity.pdbx_description
1 polymer ?
#
loop_
_entity_poly.entity_id
_entity_poly.type
_entity_poly.pdbx_seq_one_letter_code
_entity_poly.pdbx_strand_id
1 'polypeptide(L)' 'MCALSAVNHDPEMKEYFKRKVQEGKNKMLVINNVRNKIVHRICACIRDNKTFEVRKSA' A
#
# COMPACT_ATOMS: atom_id res chain seq x y z
N MET A 1 -11.95 7.13 2.59
CA MET A 1 -11.01 6.25 3.34
C MET A 1 -9.65 6.24 2.65
N CYS A 2 -8.56 6.37 3.41
CA CYS A 2 -7.18 6.45 2.89
C CYS A 2 -6.76 5.24 2.03
N ALA A 3 -7.01 4.01 2.48
CA ALA A 3 -6.62 2.81 1.73
C ALA A 3 -7.32 2.69 0.35
N LEU A 4 -8.59 3.08 0.25
CA LEU A 4 -9.31 3.11 -1.04
C LEU A 4 -8.74 4.18 -1.97
N SER A 5 -8.44 5.36 -1.44
CA SER A 5 -7.77 6.42 -2.21
C SER A 5 -6.41 5.96 -2.73
N ALA A 6 -5.60 5.32 -1.88
CA ALA A 6 -4.31 4.77 -2.26
C ALA A 6 -4.43 3.72 -3.38
N VAL A 7 -5.39 2.79 -3.31
CA VAL A 7 -5.61 1.80 -4.39
C VAL A 7 -6.02 2.45 -5.71
N ASN A 8 -6.69 3.61 -5.69
CA ASN A 8 -7.14 4.29 -6.89
C ASN A 8 -6.05 5.18 -7.53
N HIS A 9 -5.24 5.85 -6.71
CA HIS A 9 -4.32 6.91 -7.16
C HIS A 9 -2.84 6.52 -7.07
N ASP A 10 -2.45 5.59 -6.20
CA ASP A 10 -1.07 5.14 -6.05
C ASP A 10 -0.84 3.86 -6.87
N PRO A 11 0.04 3.88 -7.91
CA PRO A 11 0.28 2.74 -8.78
C PRO A 11 0.75 1.49 -8.04
N GLU A 12 1.61 1.65 -7.03
CA GLU A 12 2.18 0.54 -6.27
C GLU A 12 1.13 -0.14 -5.38
N MET A 13 0.27 0.66 -4.72
CA MET A 13 -0.83 0.13 -3.91
C MET A 13 -1.91 -0.51 -4.78
N LYS A 14 -2.16 0.04 -5.98
CA LYS A 14 -3.06 -0.56 -6.96
C LYS A 14 -2.57 -1.93 -7.43
N GLU A 15 -1.29 -2.03 -7.78
CA GLU A 15 -0.66 -3.28 -8.18
C GLU A 15 -0.67 -4.30 -7.04
N TYR A 16 -0.29 -3.87 -5.83
CA TYR A 16 -0.35 -4.70 -4.63
C TYR A 16 -1.76 -5.24 -4.38
N PHE A 17 -2.78 -4.39 -4.47
CA PHE A 17 -4.18 -4.79 -4.31
C PHE A 17 -4.57 -5.83 -5.36
N LYS A 18 -4.31 -5.57 -6.65
CA LYS A 18 -4.63 -6.49 -7.75
C LYS A 18 -3.96 -7.84 -7.57
N ARG A 19 -2.65 -7.86 -7.29
CA ARG A 19 -1.89 -9.09 -7.06
C ARG A 19 -2.48 -9.91 -5.91
N LYS A 20 -2.78 -9.26 -4.78
CA LYS A 20 -3.36 -9.95 -3.62
C LYS A 20 -4.77 -10.47 -3.86
N VAL A 21 -5.57 -9.79 -4.68
CA VAL A 21 -6.88 -10.29 -5.10
C VAL A 21 -6.73 -11.48 -6.07
N GLN A 22 -5.77 -11.44 -6.99
CA GLN A 22 -5.46 -12.55 -7.91
C GLN A 22 -4.95 -13.80 -7.17
N GLU A 23 -4.26 -13.63 -6.04
CA GLU A 23 -3.89 -14.72 -5.12
C GLU A 23 -5.12 -15.36 -4.40
N GLY A 24 -6.34 -14.94 -4.72
CA GLY A 24 -7.59 -15.49 -4.16
C GLY A 24 -8.03 -14.87 -2.83
N LYS A 25 -7.40 -13.78 -2.38
CA LYS A 25 -7.74 -13.15 -1.10
C LYS A 25 -9.00 -12.30 -1.21
N ASN A 26 -9.83 -12.30 -0.16
CA ASN A 26 -11.02 -11.46 -0.09
C ASN A 26 -10.67 -9.97 -0.18
N LYS A 27 -11.40 -9.22 -1.03
CA LYS A 27 -11.16 -7.78 -1.29
C LYS A 27 -11.10 -6.93 -0.02
N MET A 28 -11.98 -7.18 0.96
CA MET A 28 -11.98 -6.43 2.23
C MET A 28 -10.73 -6.69 3.06
N LEU A 29 -10.25 -7.94 3.07
CA LEU A 29 -8.99 -8.30 3.71
C LEU A 29 -7.80 -7.63 3.00
N VAL A 30 -7.83 -7.55 1.68
CA VAL A 30 -6.77 -6.87 0.92
C VAL A 30 -6.76 -5.35 1.19
N ILE A 31 -7.92 -4.71 1.34
CA ILE A 31 -7.99 -3.29 1.76
C ILE A 31 -7.36 -3.11 3.14
N ASN A 32 -7.60 -4.04 4.08
CA ASN A 32 -6.96 -4.01 5.39
C ASN A 32 -5.43 -4.16 5.27
N ASN A 33 -4.95 -5.04 4.39
CA ASN A 33 -3.53 -5.19 4.11
C ASN A 33 -2.90 -3.90 3.58
N VAL A 34 -3.61 -3.17 2.69
CA VAL A 34 -3.13 -1.86 2.18
C VAL A 34 -3.02 -0.84 3.32
N ARG A 35 -3.99 -0.78 4.23
CA ARG A 35 -3.94 0.10 5.40
C ARG A 35 -2.69 -0.18 6.25
N ASN A 36 -2.45 -1.44 6.58
CA ASN A 36 -1.27 -1.84 7.36
C ASN A 36 0.03 -1.55 6.61
N LYS A 37 0.05 -1.74 5.29
CA LYS A 37 1.22 -1.43 4.46
C LYS A 37 1.58 0.06 4.50
N ILE A 38 0.60 0.96 4.50
CA ILE A 38 0.82 2.40 4.64
C ILE A 38 1.39 2.72 6.03
N VAL A 39 0.79 2.19 7.10
CA VAL A 39 1.28 2.40 8.48
C VAL A 39 2.73 1.91 8.63
N HIS A 40 3.05 0.71 8.13
CA HIS A 40 4.41 0.19 8.18
C HIS A 40 5.42 1.07 7.43
N ARG A 41 5.04 1.68 6.30
CA ARG A 41 5.92 2.62 5.59
C ARG A 41 6.21 3.86 6.42
N ILE A 42 5.19 4.45 7.04
CA ILE A 42 5.34 5.62 7.90
C ILE A 42 6.25 5.29 9.08
N CYS A 43 5.98 4.19 9.77
CA CYS A 43 6.81 3.74 10.89
C CYS A 43 8.27 3.48 10.47
N ALA A 44 8.50 2.90 9.29
CA ALA A 44 9.85 2.68 8.77
C ALA A 44 10.59 4.01 8.48
N CYS A 45 9.91 4.98 7.86
CA CYS A 45 10.49 6.30 7.59
C CYS A 45 10.89 7.02 8.89
N ILE A 46 10.02 6.98 9.90
CA ILE A 46 10.28 7.59 11.22
C ILE A 46 11.45 6.89 11.92
N ARG A 47 11.41 5.55 11.99
CA ARG A 47 12.45 4.75 12.66
C ARG A 47 13.82 4.99 12.05
N ASP A 48 13.90 5.07 10.73
CA ASP A 48 15.16 5.16 10.01
C ASP A 48 15.58 6.63 9.76
N ASN A 49 14.81 7.61 10.27
CA ASN A 49 14.95 9.05 10.03
C ASN A 49 15.14 9.41 8.54
N LYS A 50 14.32 8.79 7.68
CA LYS A 50 14.37 8.95 6.22
C LYS A 50 13.10 9.60 5.69
N THR A 51 13.27 10.48 4.72
CA THR A 51 12.15 11.05 3.95
C THR A 51 11.55 9.99 3.03
N PHE A 52 10.22 9.99 2.91
CA PHE A 52 9.54 9.11 1.98
C PHE A 52 9.83 9.51 0.52
N GLU A 53 10.28 8.55 -0.28
CA GLU A 53 10.51 8.72 -1.71
C GLU A 53 9.45 7.94 -2.51
N VAL A 54 8.83 8.62 -3.48
CA VAL A 54 7.89 7.98 -4.40
C VAL A 54 8.68 7.07 -5.33
N ARG A 55 8.54 5.76 -5.16
CA ARG A 55 9.11 4.79 -6.11
C ARG A 55 8.39 4.95 -7.44
N LYS A 56 9.10 5.50 -8.43
CA LYS A 56 8.68 5.41 -9.83
C LYS A 56 8.80 3.95 -10.23
N SER A 57 7.67 3.30 -10.53
CA SER A 57 7.67 2.04 -11.26
C SER A 57 8.41 2.26 -12.58
N ALA A 58 9.47 1.48 -12.80
CA ALA A 58 10.28 1.51 -14.01
C ALA A 58 9.45 1.10 -15.25
#